data_AF-A0A2W6DD57-F1
#
_entry.id   AF-A0A2W6DD57-F1
#
_cell.length_a   1.000
_cell.length_b   1.000
_cell.length_c   1.000
_cell.angle_alpha   90.00
_cell.angle_beta   90.00
_cell.angle_gamma   90.00
#
_symmetry.space_group_name_H-M   'P 1'
#
loop_
_entity.id
_entity.type
_entity.pdbx_description
1 polymer ?
#
loop_
_entity_poly.entity_id
_entity_poly.type
_entity_poly.pdbx_seq_one_letter_code
_entity_poly.pdbx_strand_id
1 'polypeptide(L)'
;MPFDPSDEDQDRYAGYGLAPFPDPRDAEINFYLAGVRAVGAEEVQAAITEVSVRGRQVLLAYAERSASIAVRNNVPDRLIRALIALVIGGLTQNALEALMRTALVEDAARRLRAEPADVFAAAADLVGEMGAFALKLWLGRRPEDRTPEVMGFTVTGDGLTFRYEWAGDVAQ
;
A
#
# COMPACT_ATOMS: atom_id res chain seq x y z
N MET A 1 -19.00 4.72 9.97
CA MET A 1 -19.38 3.93 8.77
C MET A 1 -18.15 3.15 8.34
N PRO A 2 -18.31 1.93 7.82
CA PRO A 2 -17.19 1.17 7.27
C PRO A 2 -16.57 1.92 6.08
N PHE A 3 -15.30 1.65 5.79
CA PHE A 3 -14.66 2.12 4.56
C PHE A 3 -15.39 1.51 3.36
N ASP A 4 -15.82 2.35 2.42
CA ASP A 4 -16.41 1.95 1.14
C ASP A 4 -15.52 2.54 0.03
N PRO A 5 -14.79 1.72 -0.73
CA PRO A 5 -13.91 2.21 -1.81
C PRO A 5 -14.66 2.79 -3.01
N SER A 6 -15.97 2.54 -3.13
CA SER A 6 -16.80 3.02 -4.25
C SER A 6 -17.36 4.42 -4.01
N ASP A 7 -17.37 4.89 -2.76
CA ASP A 7 -17.76 6.26 -2.42
C ASP A 7 -16.85 7.25 -3.19
N GLU A 8 -17.48 8.11 -3.99
CA GLU A 8 -16.80 9.11 -4.82
C GLU A 8 -16.28 10.29 -4.01
N ASP A 9 -16.85 10.55 -2.82
CA ASP A 9 -16.52 11.72 -2.02
C ASP A 9 -15.36 11.45 -1.07
N GLN A 10 -15.37 10.31 -0.37
CA GLN A 10 -14.33 9.94 0.60
C GLN A 10 -14.01 11.04 1.63
N ASP A 11 -14.96 11.93 1.95
CA ASP A 11 -14.73 13.12 2.78
C ASP A 11 -14.13 12.77 4.16
N ARG A 12 -14.48 11.61 4.70
CA ARG A 12 -13.94 11.06 5.96
C ARG A 12 -12.42 10.85 5.90
N TYR A 13 -11.87 10.56 4.73
CA TYR A 13 -10.45 10.28 4.51
C TYR A 13 -9.68 11.50 4.01
N ALA A 14 -10.29 12.70 4.04
CA ALA A 14 -9.57 13.94 3.84
C ALA A 14 -8.34 14.03 4.77
N GLY A 15 -7.18 14.32 4.19
CA GLY A 15 -5.91 14.41 4.91
C GLY A 15 -5.38 13.10 5.51
N TYR A 16 -5.95 11.94 5.16
CA TYR A 16 -5.61 10.66 5.77
C TYR A 16 -4.12 10.28 5.68
N GLY A 17 -3.49 10.46 4.51
CA GLY A 17 -2.07 10.15 4.33
C GLY A 17 -1.15 10.90 5.30
N LEU A 18 -1.47 12.18 5.58
CA LEU A 18 -0.65 13.05 6.42
C LEU A 18 -0.92 12.92 7.92
N ALA A 19 -2.03 12.28 8.32
CA ALA A 19 -2.42 12.16 9.72
C ALA A 19 -1.35 11.50 10.60
N PRO A 20 -1.31 11.79 11.90
CA PRO A 20 -0.38 11.14 12.82
C PRO A 20 -0.63 9.63 12.93
N PHE A 21 0.36 8.91 13.48
CA PHE A 21 0.22 7.51 13.86
C PHE A 21 -0.02 7.38 15.37
N PRO A 22 -0.99 6.57 15.82
CA PRO A 22 -1.98 5.82 15.03
C PRO A 22 -3.15 6.71 14.56
N ASP A 23 -3.84 6.31 13.48
CA ASP A 23 -5.11 6.94 13.06
C ASP A 23 -6.23 5.89 13.06
N PRO A 24 -7.42 6.18 13.62
CA PRO A 24 -8.54 5.22 13.67
C PRO A 24 -9.01 4.78 12.28
N ARG A 25 -8.82 5.59 11.23
CA ARG A 25 -9.16 5.24 9.84
C ARG A 25 -8.32 4.08 9.31
N ASP A 26 -7.13 3.86 9.87
CA ASP A 26 -6.32 2.67 9.57
C ASP A 26 -7.11 1.39 9.90
N ALA A 27 -7.87 1.37 11.01
CA ALA A 27 -8.64 0.21 11.43
C ALA A 27 -9.83 -0.08 10.49
N GLU A 28 -10.46 0.96 9.96
CA GLU A 28 -11.59 0.83 9.02
C GLU A 28 -11.15 0.20 7.70
N ILE A 29 -10.04 0.71 7.13
CA ILE A 29 -9.48 0.15 5.89
C ILE A 29 -8.91 -1.25 6.15
N ASN A 30 -8.31 -1.51 7.32
CA ASN A 30 -7.88 -2.85 7.71
C ASN A 30 -9.04 -3.85 7.77
N PHE A 31 -10.20 -3.43 8.26
CA PHE A 31 -11.38 -4.27 8.34
C PHE A 31 -11.89 -4.61 6.93
N TYR A 32 -11.97 -3.61 6.05
CA TYR A 32 -12.33 -3.81 4.64
C TYR A 32 -11.37 -4.79 3.95
N LEU A 33 -10.05 -4.55 4.01
CA LEU A 33 -9.05 -5.41 3.36
C LEU A 33 -8.98 -6.82 3.96
N ALA A 34 -9.34 -6.99 5.24
CA ALA A 34 -9.48 -8.31 5.83
C ALA A 34 -10.67 -9.07 5.23
N GLY A 35 -11.79 -8.39 4.97
CA GLY A 35 -12.94 -8.95 4.26
C GLY A 35 -12.56 -9.38 2.84
N VAL A 36 -11.92 -8.48 2.09
CA VAL A 36 -11.42 -8.78 0.73
C VAL A 36 -10.49 -9.98 0.73
N ARG A 37 -9.52 -10.02 1.65
CA ARG A 37 -8.57 -11.14 1.79
C ARG A 37 -9.26 -12.46 2.14
N ALA A 38 -10.32 -12.43 2.95
CA ALA A 38 -11.02 -13.64 3.38
C ALA A 38 -11.77 -14.32 2.23
N VAL A 39 -12.25 -13.55 1.25
CA VAL A 39 -12.90 -14.07 0.03
C VAL A 39 -11.85 -14.42 -1.03
N GLY A 40 -10.83 -13.57 -1.19
CA GLY A 40 -9.69 -13.82 -2.07
C GLY A 40 -9.81 -13.12 -3.43
N ALA A 41 -9.30 -13.76 -4.47
CA ALA A 41 -9.06 -13.14 -5.78
C ALA A 41 -10.30 -12.55 -6.46
N GLU A 42 -11.46 -13.18 -6.31
CA GLU A 42 -12.73 -12.72 -6.89
C GLU A 42 -13.15 -11.36 -6.31
N GLU A 43 -13.06 -11.22 -4.99
CA GLU A 43 -13.40 -9.98 -4.29
C GLU A 43 -12.39 -8.86 -4.58
N VAL A 44 -11.11 -9.20 -4.74
CA VAL A 44 -10.11 -8.23 -5.22
C VAL A 44 -10.48 -7.71 -6.61
N GLN A 45 -10.93 -8.59 -7.51
CA GLN A 45 -11.33 -8.19 -8.85
C GLN A 45 -12.61 -7.34 -8.88
N ALA A 46 -13.59 -7.65 -8.02
CA ALA A 46 -14.76 -6.81 -7.81
C ALA A 46 -14.35 -5.42 -7.31
N ALA A 47 -13.51 -5.37 -6.26
CA ALA A 47 -12.99 -4.13 -5.71
C ALA A 47 -12.24 -3.27 -6.73
N ILE A 48 -11.42 -3.86 -7.61
CA ILE A 48 -10.74 -3.13 -8.71
C ILE A 48 -11.75 -2.45 -9.65
N THR A 49 -12.89 -3.10 -9.88
CA THR A 49 -13.92 -2.62 -10.82
C THR A 49 -14.76 -1.51 -10.20
N GLU A 50 -15.02 -1.58 -8.89
CA GLU A 50 -15.91 -0.68 -8.16
C GLU A 50 -15.21 0.54 -7.55
N VAL A 51 -13.89 0.45 -7.32
CA VAL A 51 -13.15 1.50 -6.63
C VAL A 51 -13.17 2.83 -7.39
N SER A 52 -13.62 3.88 -6.70
CA SER A 52 -13.64 5.25 -7.22
C SER A 52 -12.24 5.84 -7.32
N VAL A 53 -12.07 6.95 -8.05
CA VAL A 53 -10.78 7.64 -8.14
C VAL A 53 -10.29 8.07 -6.74
N ARG A 54 -11.17 8.60 -5.89
CA ARG A 54 -10.81 8.99 -4.52
C ARG A 54 -10.55 7.76 -3.64
N GLY A 55 -11.33 6.68 -3.80
CA GLY A 55 -11.10 5.41 -3.09
C GLY A 55 -9.70 4.85 -3.37
N ARG A 56 -9.22 4.92 -4.62
CA ARG A 56 -7.83 4.55 -4.97
C ARG A 56 -6.83 5.38 -4.19
N GLN A 57 -7.00 6.71 -4.14
CA GLN A 57 -6.09 7.60 -3.39
C GLN A 57 -6.03 7.25 -1.90
N VAL A 58 -7.17 6.89 -1.30
CA VAL A 58 -7.23 6.43 0.10
C VAL A 58 -6.46 5.12 0.29
N LEU A 59 -6.63 4.15 -0.61
CA LEU A 59 -5.91 2.87 -0.56
C LEU A 59 -4.40 3.03 -0.76
N LEU A 60 -3.97 3.93 -1.65
CA LEU A 60 -2.58 4.29 -1.85
C LEU A 60 -1.98 4.92 -0.57
N ALA A 61 -2.68 5.89 0.02
CA ALA A 61 -2.27 6.48 1.30
C ALA A 61 -2.21 5.43 2.43
N TYR A 62 -3.17 4.49 2.47
CA TYR A 62 -3.15 3.38 3.42
C TYR A 62 -1.93 2.47 3.22
N ALA A 63 -1.54 2.17 1.98
CA ALA A 63 -0.38 1.31 1.71
C ALA A 63 0.92 1.95 2.22
N GLU A 64 1.12 3.24 1.95
CA GLU A 64 2.25 4.05 2.46
C GLU A 64 2.30 4.08 4.00
N ARG A 65 1.15 4.36 4.62
CA ARG A 65 0.98 4.32 6.08
C ARG A 65 1.25 2.93 6.66
N SER A 66 0.76 1.89 6.00
CA SER A 66 0.92 0.51 6.46
C SER A 66 2.36 0.03 6.39
N ALA A 67 3.12 0.43 5.36
CA ALA A 67 4.55 0.19 5.28
C ALA A 67 5.30 0.85 6.45
N SER A 68 4.98 2.12 6.76
CA SER A 68 5.54 2.83 7.92
C SER A 68 5.22 2.13 9.24
N ILE A 69 3.94 1.76 9.46
CA ILE A 69 3.50 1.11 10.70
C ILE A 69 4.08 -0.30 10.85
N ALA A 70 4.23 -1.04 9.74
CA ALA A 70 4.85 -2.36 9.75
C ALA A 70 6.26 -2.31 10.35
N VAL A 71 7.06 -1.32 9.93
CA VAL A 71 8.41 -1.07 10.48
C VAL A 71 8.34 -0.62 11.93
N ARG A 72 7.50 0.38 12.26
CA ARG A 72 7.36 0.91 13.63
C ARG A 72 7.06 -0.16 14.66
N ASN A 73 6.17 -1.08 14.32
CA ASN A 73 5.60 -2.05 15.26
C ASN A 73 6.14 -3.47 15.07
N ASN A 74 7.03 -3.70 14.10
CA ASN A 74 7.52 -5.03 13.72
C ASN A 74 6.39 -6.01 13.35
N VAL A 75 5.46 -5.57 12.49
CA VAL A 75 4.26 -6.33 12.08
C VAL A 75 4.27 -6.57 10.55
N PRO A 76 4.91 -7.65 10.07
CA PRO A 76 5.05 -7.90 8.63
C PRO A 76 3.72 -8.20 7.89
N ASP A 77 2.68 -8.71 8.57
CA ASP A 77 1.35 -8.95 7.94
C ASP A 77 0.75 -7.67 7.33
N ARG A 78 1.11 -6.49 7.85
CA ARG A 78 0.67 -5.22 7.28
C ARG A 78 1.16 -4.99 5.86
N LEU A 79 2.31 -5.58 5.49
CA LEU A 79 2.86 -5.45 4.14
C LEU A 79 1.99 -6.19 3.12
N ILE A 80 1.42 -7.34 3.48
CA ILE A 80 0.51 -8.09 2.60
C ILE A 80 -0.74 -7.25 2.31
N ARG A 81 -1.33 -6.64 3.35
CA ARG A 81 -2.49 -5.74 3.19
C ARG A 81 -2.16 -4.51 2.36
N ALA A 82 -0.97 -3.94 2.53
CA ALA A 82 -0.50 -2.84 1.71
C ALA A 82 -0.42 -3.23 0.22
N LEU A 83 0.10 -4.42 -0.11
CA LEU A 83 0.13 -4.91 -1.50
C LEU A 83 -1.26 -5.13 -2.09
N ILE A 84 -2.20 -5.68 -1.33
CA ILE A 84 -3.60 -5.81 -1.77
C ILE A 84 -4.20 -4.42 -2.05
N ALA A 85 -3.98 -3.45 -1.15
CA ALA A 85 -4.41 -2.08 -1.34
C ALA A 85 -3.79 -1.42 -2.58
N LEU A 86 -2.51 -1.69 -2.88
CA LEU A 86 -1.85 -1.20 -4.10
C LEU A 86 -2.43 -1.83 -5.37
N VAL A 87 -2.76 -3.13 -5.34
CA VAL A 87 -3.41 -3.81 -6.46
C VAL A 87 -4.77 -3.19 -6.77
N ILE A 88 -5.62 -3.01 -5.74
CA ILE A 88 -6.92 -2.35 -5.90
C ILE A 88 -6.73 -0.88 -6.29
N GLY A 89 -5.74 -0.21 -5.70
CA GLY A 89 -5.44 1.21 -5.87
C GLY A 89 -4.83 1.60 -7.23
N GLY A 90 -4.49 0.64 -8.10
CA GLY A 90 -4.08 0.96 -9.47
C GLY A 90 -2.87 0.20 -10.01
N LEU A 91 -2.26 -0.71 -9.24
CA LEU A 91 -1.02 -1.37 -9.65
C LEU A 91 -1.18 -2.19 -10.94
N THR A 92 -2.35 -2.81 -11.15
CA THR A 92 -2.66 -3.61 -12.35
C THR A 92 -2.79 -2.76 -13.62
N GLN A 93 -3.09 -1.46 -13.47
CA GLN A 93 -3.11 -0.49 -14.58
C GLN A 93 -1.78 0.27 -14.71
N ASN A 94 -0.73 -0.17 -14.01
CA ASN A 94 0.59 0.48 -13.99
C ASN A 94 0.50 1.96 -13.58
N ALA A 95 -0.43 2.28 -12.67
CA ALA A 95 -0.57 3.63 -12.14
C ALA A 95 0.73 4.04 -11.42
N LEU A 96 1.27 5.20 -11.79
CA LEU A 96 2.57 5.67 -11.31
C LEU A 96 2.57 5.77 -9.78
N GLU A 97 1.51 6.31 -9.20
CA GLU A 97 1.35 6.49 -7.76
C GLU A 97 1.29 5.17 -6.98
N ALA A 98 0.81 4.09 -7.61
CA ALA A 98 0.82 2.75 -7.05
C ALA A 98 2.23 2.15 -7.11
N LEU A 99 2.91 2.23 -8.27
CA LEU A 99 4.28 1.76 -8.44
C LEU A 99 5.24 2.39 -7.42
N MET A 100 5.13 3.70 -7.22
CA MET A 100 6.00 4.42 -6.30
C MET A 100 5.84 3.92 -4.86
N ARG A 101 4.62 3.58 -4.45
CA ARG A 101 4.33 3.07 -3.10
C ARG A 101 4.67 1.59 -2.94
N THR A 102 4.75 0.83 -4.02
CA THR A 102 5.27 -0.54 -4.00
C THR A 102 6.72 -0.59 -3.51
N ALA A 103 7.55 0.41 -3.84
CA ALA A 103 8.93 0.53 -3.32
C ALA A 103 8.99 0.64 -1.79
N LEU A 104 8.00 1.32 -1.18
CA LEU A 104 7.94 1.48 0.28
C LEU A 104 7.65 0.15 0.97
N VAL A 105 6.79 -0.68 0.37
CA VAL A 105 6.50 -2.02 0.89
C VAL A 105 7.73 -2.92 0.78
N GLU A 106 8.45 -2.84 -0.34
CA GLU A 106 9.67 -3.60 -0.56
C GLU A 106 10.78 -3.20 0.43
N ASP A 107 11.00 -1.90 0.62
CA ASP A 107 11.96 -1.39 1.61
C ASP A 107 11.56 -1.76 3.04
N ALA A 108 10.28 -1.65 3.39
CA ALA A 108 9.77 -2.04 4.70
C ALA A 108 10.02 -3.53 5.00
N ALA A 109 9.83 -4.42 4.01
CA ALA A 109 10.15 -5.84 4.15
C ALA A 109 11.62 -6.04 4.51
N ARG A 110 12.54 -5.38 3.80
CA ARG A 110 14.00 -5.45 4.07
C ARG A 110 14.34 -4.95 5.47
N ARG A 111 13.75 -3.84 5.92
CA ARG A 111 13.96 -3.29 7.27
C ARG A 111 13.49 -4.25 8.36
N LEU A 112 12.44 -5.00 8.09
CA LEU A 112 11.94 -6.08 8.96
C LEU A 112 12.74 -7.39 8.83
N ARG A 113 13.80 -7.42 8.01
CA ARG A 113 14.60 -8.61 7.69
C ARG A 113 13.76 -9.74 7.09
N ALA A 114 12.65 -9.40 6.44
CA ALA A 114 11.85 -10.31 5.63
C ALA A 114 12.33 -10.23 4.18
N GLU A 115 12.23 -11.34 3.46
CA GLU A 115 12.60 -11.34 2.05
C GLU A 115 11.45 -10.79 1.19
N PRO A 116 11.64 -9.73 0.39
CA PRO A 116 10.53 -9.12 -0.33
C PRO A 116 9.82 -10.08 -1.29
N ALA A 117 10.55 -11.02 -1.89
CA ALA A 117 9.95 -12.02 -2.76
C ALA A 117 8.87 -12.85 -2.04
N ASP A 118 9.10 -13.21 -0.77
CA ASP A 118 8.15 -14.00 0.02
C ASP A 118 6.90 -13.18 0.39
N VAL A 119 7.08 -11.92 0.76
CA VAL A 119 5.97 -11.00 1.08
C VAL A 119 5.08 -10.78 -0.14
N PHE A 120 5.71 -10.58 -1.32
CA PHE A 120 5.00 -10.37 -2.58
C PHE A 120 4.33 -11.65 -3.07
N ALA A 121 4.95 -12.82 -2.90
CA ALA A 121 4.34 -14.11 -3.22
C ALA A 121 3.09 -14.34 -2.37
N ALA A 122 3.16 -14.08 -1.05
CA ALA A 122 2.02 -14.21 -0.15
C ALA A 122 0.84 -13.28 -0.53
N ALA A 123 1.13 -12.08 -1.04
CA ALA A 123 0.09 -11.20 -1.57
C ALA A 123 -0.43 -11.66 -2.95
N ALA A 124 0.45 -12.16 -3.82
CA ALA A 124 0.11 -12.64 -5.16
C ALA A 124 -0.95 -13.76 -5.13
N ASP A 125 -0.88 -14.65 -4.13
CA ASP A 125 -1.87 -15.72 -3.94
C ASP A 125 -3.29 -15.21 -3.62
N LEU A 126 -3.43 -13.95 -3.23
CA LEU A 126 -4.70 -13.35 -2.78
C LEU A 126 -5.36 -12.42 -3.80
N VAL A 127 -4.60 -11.93 -4.79
CA VAL A 127 -5.02 -10.79 -5.65
C VAL A 127 -5.43 -11.17 -7.08
N GLY A 128 -5.51 -12.47 -7.37
CA GLY A 128 -5.83 -12.98 -8.69
C GLY A 128 -4.69 -12.83 -9.71
N GLU A 129 -4.90 -13.37 -10.91
CA GLU A 129 -3.85 -13.50 -11.94
C GLU A 129 -3.25 -12.15 -12.34
N MET A 130 -4.10 -11.13 -12.59
CA MET A 130 -3.65 -9.80 -12.99
C MET A 130 -2.86 -9.10 -11.88
N GLY A 131 -3.33 -9.19 -10.63
CA GLY A 131 -2.61 -8.65 -9.47
C GLY A 131 -1.27 -9.36 -9.26
N ALA A 132 -1.27 -10.69 -9.33
CA ALA A 132 -0.06 -11.51 -9.20
C ALA A 132 0.96 -11.19 -10.31
N PHE A 133 0.48 -11.01 -11.54
CA PHE A 133 1.33 -10.60 -12.67
C PHE A 133 1.94 -9.21 -12.42
N ALA A 134 1.17 -8.23 -11.95
CA ALA A 134 1.67 -6.89 -11.65
C ALA A 134 2.73 -6.89 -10.53
N LEU A 135 2.52 -7.69 -9.47
CA LEU A 135 3.50 -7.88 -8.40
C LEU A 135 4.79 -8.55 -8.88
N LYS A 136 4.69 -9.58 -9.74
CA LYS A 136 5.85 -10.21 -10.37
C LYS A 136 6.59 -9.27 -11.31
N LEU A 137 5.86 -8.48 -12.10
CA LEU A 137 6.42 -7.48 -12.99
C LEU A 137 7.22 -6.43 -12.22
N TRP A 138 6.71 -5.98 -11.07
CA TRP A 138 7.45 -5.13 -10.16
C TRP A 138 8.77 -5.79 -9.73
N LEU A 139 8.73 -7.01 -9.21
CA LEU A 139 9.94 -7.71 -8.76
C LEU A 139 10.97 -7.95 -9.87
N GLY A 140 10.53 -8.01 -11.13
CA GLY A 140 11.39 -8.13 -12.30
C GLY A 140 12.15 -6.84 -12.68
N ARG A 141 11.83 -5.70 -12.08
CA ARG A 141 12.57 -4.45 -12.31
C ARG A 141 13.96 -4.52 -11.69
N ARG A 142 14.88 -3.72 -12.23
CA ARG A 142 16.23 -3.62 -11.67
C ARG A 142 16.15 -3.11 -10.22
N PRO A 143 16.94 -3.67 -9.28
CA PRO A 143 16.85 -3.27 -7.87
C PRO A 143 17.03 -1.76 -7.63
N GLU A 144 17.89 -1.11 -8.41
CA GLU A 144 18.10 0.34 -8.32
C GLU A 144 16.88 1.17 -8.73
N ASP A 145 15.98 0.62 -9.56
CA ASP A 145 14.74 1.28 -9.99
C ASP A 145 13.57 1.04 -9.00
N ARG A 146 13.84 0.42 -7.84
CA ARG A 146 12.82 -0.02 -6.86
C ARG A 146 13.04 0.52 -5.46
N THR A 147 13.86 1.55 -5.31
CA THR A 147 14.12 2.16 -4.01
C THR A 147 13.12 3.29 -3.71
N PRO A 148 12.81 3.55 -2.43
CA PRO A 148 12.01 4.72 -2.04
C PRO A 148 12.55 6.02 -2.62
N GLU A 149 13.87 6.20 -2.63
CA GLU A 149 14.54 7.43 -3.08
C GLU A 149 14.32 7.70 -4.57
N VAL A 150 14.47 6.68 -5.42
CA VAL A 150 14.19 6.79 -6.86
C VAL A 150 12.70 7.03 -7.13
N MET A 151 11.84 6.53 -6.24
CA MET A 151 10.41 6.78 -6.28
C MET A 151 10.00 8.11 -5.64
N GLY A 152 10.94 8.96 -5.22
CA GLY A 152 10.67 10.29 -4.68
C GLY A 152 10.26 10.32 -3.22
N PHE A 153 10.57 9.29 -2.44
CA PHE A 153 10.33 9.24 -1.00
C PHE A 153 11.64 9.34 -0.22
N THR A 154 11.56 9.97 0.95
CA THR A 154 12.60 9.93 1.98
C THR A 154 12.13 9.09 3.16
N VAL A 155 13.09 8.53 3.88
CA VAL A 155 12.85 7.86 5.14
C VAL A 155 13.19 8.81 6.27
N THR A 156 12.23 9.06 7.15
CA THR A 156 12.41 9.91 8.32
C THR A 156 12.09 9.17 9.61
N GLY A 157 12.75 9.58 10.70
CA GLY A 157 12.63 8.95 12.00
C GLY A 157 13.22 7.53 12.07
N ASP A 158 13.14 6.94 13.25
CA ASP A 158 13.54 5.58 13.56
C ASP A 158 12.59 4.94 14.59
N GLY A 159 12.61 3.60 14.68
CA GLY A 159 11.79 2.85 15.62
C GLY A 159 10.32 3.30 15.62
N LEU A 160 9.85 3.82 16.75
CA LEU A 160 8.48 4.29 16.92
C LEU A 160 8.17 5.62 16.21
N THR A 161 9.15 6.31 15.63
CA THR A 161 8.93 7.56 14.86
C THR A 161 9.05 7.36 13.35
N PHE A 162 9.44 6.16 12.91
CA PHE A 162 9.68 5.83 11.51
C PHE A 162 8.51 6.22 10.58
N ARG A 163 8.83 6.84 9.45
CA ARG A 163 7.89 7.26 8.42
C ARG A 163 8.53 7.33 7.03
N TYR A 164 7.76 6.98 6.00
CA TYR A 164 8.05 7.38 4.63
C TYR A 164 7.37 8.72 4.32
N GLU A 165 8.11 9.66 3.76
CA GLU A 165 7.58 10.98 3.40
C GLU A 165 7.88 11.28 1.93
N TRP A 166 6.91 11.87 1.24
CA TRP A 166 7.09 12.34 -0.12
C TRP A 166 8.11 13.48 -0.15
N ALA A 167 9.14 13.34 -0.97
CA ALA A 167 10.24 14.29 -1.09
C ALA A 167 10.05 15.32 -2.21
N GLY A 168 8.99 15.21 -3.01
CA GLY A 168 8.70 16.15 -4.10
C GLY A 168 8.17 17.48 -3.56
N ASP A 169 9.01 18.52 -3.71
CA ASP A 169 8.80 19.95 -3.44
C ASP A 169 8.24 20.33 -2.06
N VAL A 170 9.17 20.51 -1.12
CA VAL A 170 9.16 21.69 -0.23
C VAL A 170 9.51 22.92 -1.09
N ALA A 171 8.61 23.32 -1.99
CA ALA A 171 8.67 24.64 -2.59
C ALA A 171 8.03 25.60 -1.58
N GLN A 172 8.88 26.43 -0.95
CA GLN A 172 8.46 27.61 -0.20
C GLN A 172 7.78 28.63 -1.10
#